data_AF-A0A5C9AYP7-F1
#
_entry.id   AF-A0A5C9AYP7-F1
#
_cell.length_a   1.000
_cell.length_b   1.000
_cell.length_c   1.000
_cell.angle_alpha   90.00
_cell.angle_beta   90.00
_cell.angle_gamma   90.00
#
_symmetry.space_group_name_H-M   'P 1'
#
loop_
_entity.id
_entity.type
_entity.pdbx_description
1 polymer ?
#
loop_
_entity_poly.entity_id
_entity_poly.type
_entity_poly.pdbx_seq_one_letter_code
_entity_poly.pdbx_strand_id
1 'polypeptide(L)'
;MRPPLLLVTLLWPLAAAAIDAPVPPPPETRQPVDLERELRAPWQAGGEIVLYAAPDGAPRAGRRTTQPADAEEERARRAEHFALARKLNLVTQPRVVPFALPLVEAQIELLERFAFTDAGAVWFREVADDTLRLLNKGYLEYDAARWRAHLDGGPRPRLSELINGRLSEAGQFAQDTAVFRIYAYEGAGSMAAAASVRMGNSGFRCQFQISGEAVDPFAILSHEFGHSRYGDPWSAGLPLGEARTVARYENPVRMRNGYPPRLVYYLRIPPGRAAASTRDPLLARLLAWRGAPAPNAAELEPVQGLYCECPEAPTLRDCLASPSIAALQDCELRWVAVRVAEPESDDPLPPTSLPTTP
;
A
#
# COMPACT_ATOMS: atom_id res chain seq x y z
N MET A 1 -25.33 -72.01 -39.30
CA MET A 1 -25.00 -70.63 -39.72
C MET A 1 -24.61 -69.85 -38.47
N ARG A 2 -23.35 -69.45 -38.33
CA ARG A 2 -22.83 -68.67 -37.20
C ARG A 2 -23.00 -67.17 -37.50
N PRO A 3 -23.56 -66.35 -36.60
CA PRO A 3 -23.52 -64.90 -36.76
C PRO A 3 -22.13 -64.35 -36.34
N PRO A 4 -21.70 -63.19 -36.88
CA PRO A 4 -20.36 -62.68 -36.68
C PRO A 4 -20.23 -61.96 -35.32
N LEU A 5 -19.05 -62.12 -34.71
CA LEU A 5 -18.58 -61.34 -33.56
C LEU A 5 -18.47 -59.86 -33.97
N LEU A 6 -19.21 -58.99 -33.29
CA LEU A 6 -19.01 -57.54 -33.31
C LEU A 6 -18.04 -57.18 -32.19
N LEU A 7 -16.83 -56.77 -32.60
CA LEU A 7 -15.77 -56.28 -31.74
C LEU A 7 -16.17 -54.88 -31.24
N VAL A 8 -16.62 -54.79 -29.99
CA VAL A 8 -16.88 -53.51 -29.32
C VAL A 8 -15.54 -52.95 -28.84
N THR A 9 -14.99 -51.98 -29.56
CA THR A 9 -13.86 -51.17 -29.10
C THR A 9 -14.35 -50.22 -28.02
N LEU A 10 -13.92 -50.50 -26.78
CA LEU A 10 -14.01 -49.58 -25.65
C LEU A 10 -13.19 -48.32 -25.95
N LEU A 11 -13.86 -47.26 -26.37
CA LEU A 11 -13.31 -45.91 -26.38
C LEU A 11 -13.27 -45.42 -24.92
N TRP A 12 -12.11 -45.56 -24.28
CA TRP A 12 -11.76 -44.76 -23.12
C TRP A 12 -11.69 -43.28 -23.54
N PRO A 13 -12.38 -42.35 -22.86
CA PRO A 13 -12.02 -40.96 -22.99
C PRO A 13 -10.68 -40.79 -22.28
N LEU A 14 -9.62 -40.60 -23.05
CA LEU A 14 -8.44 -39.87 -22.59
C LEU A 14 -8.96 -38.53 -22.08
N ALA A 15 -9.00 -38.37 -20.75
CA ALA A 15 -9.11 -37.07 -20.12
C ALA A 15 -7.94 -36.24 -20.64
N ALA A 16 -8.18 -35.45 -21.68
CA ALA A 16 -7.30 -34.39 -22.08
C ALA A 16 -7.12 -33.52 -20.84
N ALA A 17 -5.90 -33.53 -20.29
CA ALA A 17 -5.49 -32.57 -19.29
C ALA A 17 -5.89 -31.20 -19.83
N ALA A 18 -6.83 -30.53 -19.15
CA ALA A 18 -7.16 -29.16 -19.45
C ALA A 18 -5.84 -28.40 -19.43
N ILE A 19 -5.40 -27.93 -20.59
CA ILE A 19 -4.23 -27.08 -20.68
C ILE A 19 -4.65 -25.81 -19.95
N ASP A 20 -4.24 -25.69 -18.69
CA ASP A 20 -4.42 -24.48 -17.88
C ASP A 20 -4.04 -23.29 -18.76
N ALA A 21 -4.97 -22.35 -18.93
CA ALA A 21 -4.72 -21.14 -19.70
C ALA A 21 -3.40 -20.49 -19.21
N PRO A 22 -2.60 -19.88 -20.11
CA PRO A 22 -1.30 -19.32 -19.73
C PRO A 22 -1.48 -18.34 -18.56
N VAL A 23 -0.83 -18.66 -17.43
CA VAL A 23 -0.88 -17.84 -16.22
C VAL A 23 0.11 -16.69 -16.40
N PRO A 24 -0.34 -15.43 -16.55
CA PRO A 24 0.57 -14.31 -16.74
C PRO A 24 1.44 -14.11 -15.48
N PRO A 25 2.74 -13.84 -15.65
CA PRO A 25 3.58 -13.39 -14.54
C PRO A 25 3.14 -12.01 -14.06
N PRO A 26 3.52 -11.60 -12.83
CA PRO A 26 3.30 -10.22 -12.40
C PRO A 26 4.02 -9.24 -13.34
N PRO A 27 3.46 -8.02 -13.55
CA PRO A 27 4.08 -7.02 -14.41
C PRO A 27 5.47 -6.64 -13.89
N GLU A 28 6.45 -6.52 -14.80
CA GLU A 28 7.82 -6.14 -14.43
C GLU A 28 7.92 -4.68 -13.98
N THR A 29 7.13 -3.81 -14.62
CA THR A 29 7.05 -2.38 -14.28
C THR A 29 5.81 -2.13 -13.43
N ARG A 30 6.01 -1.65 -12.21
CA ARG A 30 4.91 -1.27 -11.32
C ARG A 30 4.34 0.07 -11.74
N GLN A 31 3.01 0.17 -11.74
CA GLN A 31 2.30 1.44 -11.81
C GLN A 31 1.79 1.80 -10.41
N PRO A 32 1.73 3.09 -10.06
CA PRO A 32 1.03 3.53 -8.87
C PRO A 32 -0.40 2.98 -8.83
N VAL A 33 -0.81 2.47 -7.68
CA VAL A 33 -2.18 2.02 -7.46
C VAL A 33 -3.16 3.17 -7.69
N ASP A 34 -4.17 2.93 -8.51
CA ASP A 34 -5.35 3.78 -8.64
C ASP A 34 -6.43 3.21 -7.72
N LEU A 35 -6.37 3.57 -6.43
CA LEU A 35 -7.17 2.91 -5.42
C LEU A 35 -8.67 3.12 -5.65
N GLU A 36 -9.07 4.30 -6.11
CA GLU A 36 -10.46 4.59 -6.40
C GLU A 36 -11.01 3.65 -7.49
N ARG A 37 -10.26 3.50 -8.59
CA ARG A 37 -10.62 2.54 -9.65
C ARG A 37 -10.64 1.10 -9.14
N GLU A 38 -9.62 0.69 -8.40
CA GLU A 38 -9.48 -0.67 -7.87
C GLU A 38 -10.61 -1.03 -6.91
N LEU A 39 -11.10 -0.07 -6.11
CA LEU A 39 -12.23 -0.28 -5.19
C LEU A 39 -13.57 -0.51 -5.91
N ARG A 40 -13.69 -0.20 -7.20
CA ARG A 40 -14.88 -0.53 -8.03
C ARG A 40 -14.94 -2.03 -8.36
N ALA A 41 -13.79 -2.70 -8.41
CA ALA A 41 -13.70 -4.15 -8.61
C ALA A 41 -12.54 -4.76 -7.78
N PRO A 42 -12.64 -4.81 -6.44
CA PRO A 42 -11.51 -5.19 -5.56
C PRO A 42 -10.98 -6.61 -5.78
N TRP A 43 -11.75 -7.46 -6.44
CA TRP A 43 -11.33 -8.81 -6.83
C TRP A 43 -10.33 -8.78 -8.00
N GLN A 44 -10.46 -7.84 -8.93
CA GLN A 44 -9.46 -7.60 -10.00
C GLN A 44 -8.14 -7.18 -9.39
N ALA A 45 -8.21 -6.61 -8.19
CA ALA A 45 -7.07 -6.25 -7.41
C ALA A 45 -6.31 -7.44 -6.79
N GLY A 46 -6.33 -8.62 -7.38
CA GLY A 46 -5.30 -9.64 -7.12
C GLY A 46 -5.80 -11.07 -7.18
N GLY A 47 -6.30 -11.52 -8.33
CA GLY A 47 -6.84 -12.87 -8.49
C GLY A 47 -5.91 -14.02 -8.06
N GLU A 48 -6.43 -15.25 -8.12
CA GLU A 48 -5.82 -16.46 -7.53
C GLU A 48 -4.34 -16.61 -7.88
N ILE A 49 -3.48 -16.78 -6.87
CA ILE A 49 -2.06 -17.10 -7.06
C ILE A 49 -1.95 -18.57 -7.46
N VAL A 50 -1.32 -18.82 -8.60
CA VAL A 50 -1.15 -20.17 -9.14
C VAL A 50 0.32 -20.51 -9.24
N LEU A 51 0.69 -21.70 -8.76
CA LEU A 51 2.00 -22.30 -8.95
C LEU A 51 2.03 -23.20 -10.18
N TYR A 52 3.12 -23.12 -10.94
CA TYR A 52 3.37 -23.96 -12.10
C TYR A 52 4.87 -24.30 -12.21
N ALA A 53 5.19 -25.38 -12.92
CA ALA A 53 6.57 -25.76 -13.17
C ALA A 53 7.14 -24.99 -14.37
N ALA A 54 8.30 -24.39 -14.20
CA ALA A 54 9.11 -23.92 -15.32
C ALA A 54 9.70 -25.12 -16.11
N PRO A 55 10.25 -24.89 -17.33
CA PRO A 55 10.87 -25.96 -18.12
C PRO A 55 12.00 -26.71 -17.41
N ASP A 56 12.69 -26.06 -16.47
CA ASP A 56 13.73 -26.65 -15.63
C ASP A 56 13.19 -27.39 -14.39
N GLY A 57 11.86 -27.45 -14.24
CA GLY A 57 11.17 -28.05 -13.11
C GLY A 57 11.10 -27.16 -11.86
N ALA A 58 11.64 -25.94 -11.88
CA ALA A 58 11.55 -25.02 -10.73
C ALA A 58 10.13 -24.46 -10.57
N PRO A 59 9.69 -24.14 -9.35
CA PRO A 59 8.41 -23.50 -9.14
C PRO A 59 8.42 -22.06 -9.66
N ARG A 60 7.37 -21.71 -10.37
CA ARG A 60 7.00 -20.34 -10.75
C ARG A 60 5.62 -20.03 -10.23
N ALA A 61 5.34 -18.75 -10.07
CA ALA A 61 4.06 -18.27 -9.60
C ALA A 61 3.52 -17.16 -10.52
N GLY A 62 2.23 -17.16 -10.74
CA GLY A 62 1.53 -16.09 -11.47
C GLY A 62 0.13 -15.89 -10.90
N ARG A 63 -0.70 -15.13 -11.62
CA ARG A 63 -2.08 -14.88 -11.20
C ARG A 63 -3.09 -15.28 -12.27
N ARG A 64 -4.20 -15.86 -11.84
CA ARG A 64 -5.43 -15.90 -12.63
C ARG A 64 -6.15 -14.57 -12.49
N THR A 65 -6.71 -14.07 -13.59
CA THR A 65 -7.48 -12.83 -13.64
C THR A 65 -8.99 -13.06 -13.51
N THR A 66 -9.39 -14.30 -13.23
CA THR A 66 -10.79 -14.68 -13.06
C THR A 66 -11.34 -14.14 -11.74
N GLN A 67 -12.60 -13.71 -11.79
CA GLN A 67 -13.33 -13.34 -10.59
C GLN A 67 -13.49 -14.58 -9.69
N PRO A 68 -13.34 -14.44 -8.35
CA PRO A 68 -13.69 -15.51 -7.41
C PRO A 68 -15.14 -15.94 -7.61
N ALA A 69 -15.40 -17.24 -7.56
CA ALA A 69 -16.74 -17.79 -7.72
C ALA A 69 -17.67 -17.38 -6.57
N ASP A 70 -17.13 -17.23 -5.36
CA ASP A 70 -17.87 -16.89 -4.16
C ASP A 70 -17.02 -16.16 -3.10
N ALA A 71 -17.65 -15.87 -1.95
CA ALA A 71 -17.01 -15.19 -0.83
C ALA A 71 -15.96 -16.06 -0.11
N GLU A 72 -16.04 -17.40 -0.19
CA GLU A 72 -15.07 -18.29 0.42
C GLU A 72 -13.77 -18.28 -0.38
N GLU A 73 -13.86 -18.35 -1.71
CA GLU A 73 -12.70 -18.23 -2.60
C GLU A 73 -12.03 -16.86 -2.44
N GLU A 74 -12.82 -15.79 -2.37
CA GLU A 74 -12.31 -14.44 -2.10
C GLU A 74 -11.60 -14.34 -0.75
N ARG A 75 -12.16 -14.97 0.29
CA ARG A 75 -11.55 -15.01 1.62
C ARG A 75 -10.24 -15.82 1.61
N ALA A 76 -10.20 -16.96 0.92
CA ALA A 76 -9.01 -17.78 0.78
C ALA A 76 -7.89 -17.04 0.04
N ARG A 77 -8.24 -16.27 -1.00
CA ARG A 77 -7.31 -15.40 -1.73
C ARG A 77 -6.68 -14.33 -0.83
N ARG A 78 -7.50 -13.58 -0.09
CA ARG A 78 -7.02 -12.56 0.86
C ARG A 78 -6.14 -13.17 1.96
N ALA A 79 -6.51 -14.36 2.45
CA ALA A 79 -5.73 -15.09 3.44
C ALA A 79 -4.34 -15.49 2.89
N GLU A 80 -4.26 -15.93 1.64
CA GLU A 80 -2.97 -16.26 1.01
C GLU A 80 -2.09 -15.02 0.88
N HIS A 81 -2.64 -13.88 0.44
CA HIS A 81 -1.87 -12.63 0.35
C HIS A 81 -1.31 -12.20 1.71
N PHE A 82 -2.15 -12.25 2.75
CA PHE A 82 -1.70 -11.91 4.10
C PHE A 82 -0.67 -12.92 4.62
N ALA A 83 -0.82 -14.21 4.34
CA ALA A 83 0.14 -15.23 4.72
C ALA A 83 1.52 -15.00 4.07
N LEU A 84 1.56 -14.58 2.81
CA LEU A 84 2.80 -14.18 2.12
C LEU A 84 3.44 -12.97 2.81
N ALA A 85 2.65 -11.93 3.06
CA ALA A 85 3.14 -10.73 3.74
C ALA A 85 3.65 -11.04 5.15
N ARG A 86 2.95 -11.87 5.92
CA ARG A 86 3.36 -12.34 7.25
C ARG A 86 4.69 -13.08 7.21
N LYS A 87 4.93 -13.86 6.16
CA LYS A 87 6.14 -14.67 6.01
C LYS A 87 7.36 -13.86 5.53
N LEU A 88 7.16 -12.86 4.66
CA LEU A 88 8.27 -12.15 4.02
C LEU A 88 8.40 -10.67 4.43
N ASN A 89 7.30 -9.96 4.70
CA ASN A 89 7.27 -8.50 4.79
C ASN A 89 7.11 -7.99 6.23
N LEU A 90 6.35 -8.70 7.08
CA LEU A 90 6.15 -8.32 8.47
C LEU A 90 7.42 -8.58 9.29
N VAL A 91 7.91 -7.56 9.99
CA VAL A 91 9.01 -7.70 10.93
C VAL A 91 8.43 -8.12 12.26
N THR A 92 8.56 -9.40 12.58
CA THR A 92 8.12 -10.00 13.86
C THR A 92 9.29 -10.31 14.79
N GLN A 93 10.53 -10.06 14.33
CA GLN A 93 11.76 -10.31 15.07
C GLN A 93 12.73 -9.12 14.96
N PRO A 94 13.46 -8.78 16.03
CA PRO A 94 14.24 -7.53 16.14
C PRO A 94 15.48 -7.42 15.23
N ARG A 95 15.88 -8.48 14.51
CA ARG A 95 17.13 -8.51 13.74
C ARG A 95 16.96 -8.40 12.21
N VAL A 96 15.74 -8.19 11.72
CA VAL A 96 15.46 -8.23 10.27
C VAL A 96 15.81 -6.90 9.58
N VAL A 97 15.71 -5.76 10.28
CA VAL A 97 16.00 -4.42 9.72
C VAL A 97 16.61 -3.53 10.83
N PRO A 98 17.71 -2.80 10.56
CA PRO A 98 18.25 -1.83 11.53
C PRO A 98 17.18 -0.81 11.93
N PHE A 99 17.03 -0.54 13.23
CA PHE A 99 16.06 0.40 13.82
C PHE A 99 14.57 0.04 13.69
N ALA A 100 14.24 -1.16 13.19
CA ALA A 100 12.86 -1.65 13.19
C ALA A 100 12.53 -2.39 14.48
N LEU A 101 11.44 -1.99 15.14
CA LEU A 101 10.88 -2.80 16.23
C LEU A 101 10.00 -3.91 15.64
N PRO A 102 9.97 -5.10 16.28
CA PRO A 102 9.03 -6.13 15.89
C PRO A 102 7.59 -5.66 16.12
N LEU A 103 6.69 -6.03 15.20
CA LEU A 103 5.25 -5.84 15.37
C LEU A 103 4.76 -6.65 16.58
N VAL A 104 3.88 -6.04 17.38
CA VAL A 104 3.15 -6.74 18.44
C VAL A 104 1.89 -7.39 17.88
N GLU A 105 1.33 -8.38 18.59
CA GLU A 105 0.18 -9.16 18.11
C GLU A 105 -1.00 -8.28 17.70
N ALA A 106 -1.35 -7.27 18.50
CA ALA A 106 -2.45 -6.35 18.17
C ALA A 106 -2.25 -5.58 16.84
N GLN A 107 -1.00 -5.31 16.46
CA GLN A 107 -0.69 -4.68 15.17
C GLN A 107 -0.81 -5.68 14.02
N ILE A 108 -0.39 -6.93 14.24
CA ILE A 108 -0.53 -8.03 13.28
C ILE A 108 -2.02 -8.31 13.03
N GLU A 109 -2.83 -8.41 14.10
CA GLU A 109 -4.28 -8.57 14.01
C GLU A 109 -4.96 -7.41 13.28
N LEU A 110 -4.49 -6.17 13.49
CA LEU A 110 -4.99 -5.01 12.76
C LEU A 110 -4.67 -5.10 11.26
N LEU A 111 -3.44 -5.47 10.90
CA LEU A 111 -3.02 -5.67 9.52
C LEU A 111 -3.79 -6.83 8.86
N GLU A 112 -4.06 -7.90 9.61
CA GLU A 112 -4.85 -9.03 9.14
C GLU A 112 -6.28 -8.57 8.82
N ARG A 113 -6.95 -7.92 9.78
CA ARG A 113 -8.29 -7.36 9.53
C ARG A 113 -8.30 -6.40 8.35
N PHE A 114 -7.26 -5.56 8.23
CA PHE A 114 -7.11 -4.68 7.08
C PHE A 114 -7.01 -5.45 5.77
N ALA A 115 -6.18 -6.51 5.70
CA ALA A 115 -6.03 -7.37 4.52
C ALA A 115 -7.34 -8.03 4.07
N PHE A 116 -8.28 -8.24 5.00
CA PHE A 116 -9.61 -8.75 4.71
C PHE A 116 -10.62 -7.66 4.29
N THR A 117 -10.25 -6.38 4.25
CA THR A 117 -11.05 -5.31 3.62
C THR A 117 -10.75 -5.18 2.13
N ASP A 118 -11.59 -4.48 1.39
CA ASP A 118 -11.36 -4.27 -0.06
C ASP A 118 -10.11 -3.44 -0.33
N ALA A 119 -9.84 -2.40 0.46
CA ALA A 119 -8.64 -1.60 0.33
C ALA A 119 -7.38 -2.42 0.68
N GLY A 120 -7.42 -3.19 1.78
CA GLY A 120 -6.30 -4.06 2.12
C GLY A 120 -6.07 -5.15 1.09
N ALA A 121 -7.11 -5.71 0.45
CA ALA A 121 -6.96 -6.68 -0.61
C ALA A 121 -6.13 -6.11 -1.79
N VAL A 122 -6.35 -4.86 -2.16
CA VAL A 122 -5.57 -4.13 -3.18
C VAL A 122 -4.10 -4.01 -2.75
N TRP A 123 -3.85 -3.53 -1.54
CA TRP A 123 -2.46 -3.30 -1.08
C TRP A 123 -1.69 -4.60 -0.87
N PHE A 124 -2.31 -5.62 -0.28
CA PHE A 124 -1.66 -6.91 -0.06
C PHE A 124 -1.50 -7.71 -1.36
N ARG A 125 -2.25 -7.41 -2.44
CA ARG A 125 -1.89 -7.87 -3.80
C ARG A 125 -0.53 -7.37 -4.20
N GLU A 126 -0.27 -6.06 -4.10
CA GLU A 126 1.01 -5.48 -4.52
C GLU A 126 2.19 -6.10 -3.76
N VAL A 127 2.00 -6.34 -2.46
CA VAL A 127 2.97 -7.05 -1.61
C VAL A 127 3.17 -8.50 -2.08
N ALA A 128 2.09 -9.19 -2.42
CA ALA A 128 2.17 -10.54 -2.96
C ALA A 128 2.82 -10.57 -4.36
N ASP A 129 2.58 -9.59 -5.23
CA ASP A 129 3.20 -9.50 -6.56
C ASP A 129 4.70 -9.33 -6.50
N ASP A 130 5.19 -8.57 -5.52
CA ASP A 130 6.61 -8.54 -5.23
C ASP A 130 7.14 -9.93 -4.82
N THR A 131 6.38 -10.69 -4.03
CA THR A 131 6.76 -12.05 -3.63
C THR A 131 6.81 -12.98 -4.84
N LEU A 132 5.82 -12.91 -5.74
CA LEU A 132 5.78 -13.68 -6.99
C LEU A 132 6.99 -13.33 -7.88
N ARG A 133 7.29 -12.04 -8.04
CA ARG A 133 8.44 -11.56 -8.81
C ARG A 133 9.75 -12.09 -8.24
N LEU A 134 9.93 -12.03 -6.92
CA LEU A 134 11.14 -12.53 -6.26
C LEU A 134 11.30 -14.05 -6.43
N LEU A 135 10.22 -14.83 -6.29
CA LEU A 135 10.23 -16.27 -6.58
C LEU A 135 10.62 -16.54 -8.04
N ASN A 136 9.98 -15.84 -8.98
CA ASN A 136 10.21 -16.03 -10.42
C ASN A 136 11.61 -15.61 -10.87
N LYS A 137 12.30 -14.76 -10.09
CA LYS A 137 13.72 -14.44 -10.30
C LYS A 137 14.68 -15.43 -9.62
N GLY A 138 14.15 -16.40 -8.86
CA GLY A 138 14.95 -17.34 -8.08
C GLY A 138 15.57 -16.72 -6.82
N TYR A 139 15.03 -15.58 -6.35
CA TYR A 139 15.56 -14.83 -5.21
C TYR A 139 14.99 -15.29 -3.87
N LEU A 140 13.97 -16.15 -3.87
CA LEU A 140 13.41 -16.74 -2.67
C LEU A 140 13.80 -18.20 -2.54
N GLU A 141 14.12 -18.61 -1.32
CA GLU A 141 14.21 -20.03 -1.00
C GLU A 141 12.82 -20.65 -0.88
N TYR A 142 12.71 -21.90 -1.29
CA TYR A 142 11.49 -22.70 -1.19
C TYR A 142 11.78 -24.12 -0.72
N ASP A 143 10.76 -24.79 -0.19
CA ASP A 143 10.80 -26.19 0.22
C ASP A 143 10.80 -27.12 -1.01
N ALA A 144 12.00 -27.55 -1.41
CA ALA A 144 12.17 -28.43 -2.57
C ALA A 144 11.54 -29.81 -2.39
N ALA A 145 11.42 -30.32 -1.16
CA ALA A 145 10.78 -31.60 -0.89
C ALA A 145 9.27 -31.50 -1.09
N ARG A 146 8.66 -30.42 -0.58
CA ARG A 146 7.24 -30.11 -0.83
C ARG A 146 6.95 -29.89 -2.30
N TRP A 147 7.82 -29.19 -3.02
CA TRP A 147 7.67 -29.00 -4.47
C TRP A 147 7.77 -30.31 -5.23
N ARG A 148 8.75 -31.16 -4.92
CA ARG A 148 8.91 -32.48 -5.56
C ARG A 148 7.70 -33.38 -5.28
N ALA A 149 7.19 -33.40 -4.05
CA ALA A 149 5.97 -34.14 -3.72
C ALA A 149 4.76 -33.72 -4.58
N HIS A 150 4.64 -32.44 -4.92
CA HIS A 150 3.61 -31.98 -5.86
C HIS A 150 3.87 -32.49 -7.29
N LEU A 151 5.10 -32.40 -7.78
CA LEU A 151 5.46 -32.90 -9.11
C LEU A 151 5.24 -34.42 -9.24
N ASP A 152 5.37 -35.15 -8.14
CA ASP A 152 5.12 -36.60 -8.06
C ASP A 152 3.61 -36.95 -7.94
N GLY A 153 2.71 -35.98 -8.17
CA GLY A 153 1.26 -36.17 -8.17
C GLY A 153 0.56 -35.81 -6.86
N GLY A 154 1.28 -35.25 -5.89
CA GLY A 154 0.73 -34.73 -4.65
C GLY A 154 -0.06 -33.41 -4.85
N PRO A 155 -0.79 -32.96 -3.80
CA PRO A 155 -1.56 -31.73 -3.86
C PRO A 155 -0.65 -30.52 -4.12
N ARG A 156 -1.15 -29.57 -4.92
CA ARG A 156 -0.45 -28.31 -5.18
C ARG A 156 -0.37 -27.50 -3.88
N PRO A 157 0.83 -27.16 -3.38
CA PRO A 157 0.96 -26.33 -2.19
C PRO A 157 0.53 -24.90 -2.50
N ARG A 158 0.16 -24.15 -1.47
CA ARG A 158 0.06 -22.68 -1.59
C ARG A 158 1.45 -22.07 -1.70
N LEU A 159 1.56 -20.86 -2.25
CA LEU A 159 2.86 -20.19 -2.34
C LEU A 159 3.43 -19.91 -0.95
N SER A 160 2.57 -19.46 -0.03
CA SER A 160 2.91 -19.18 1.36
C SER A 160 3.40 -20.42 2.11
N GLU A 161 2.96 -21.61 1.71
CA GLU A 161 3.41 -22.88 2.25
C GLU A 161 4.72 -23.36 1.64
N LEU A 162 4.95 -23.03 0.36
CA LEU A 162 6.12 -23.43 -0.40
C LEU A 162 7.37 -22.61 -0.05
N ILE A 163 7.24 -21.28 0.09
CA ILE A 163 8.38 -20.42 0.45
C ILE A 163 8.68 -20.50 1.94
N ASN A 164 9.93 -20.28 2.33
CA ASN A 164 10.34 -20.27 3.74
C ASN A 164 10.51 -18.85 4.34
N GLY A 165 10.35 -17.81 3.52
CA GLY A 165 10.48 -16.40 3.94
C GLY A 165 11.91 -15.85 3.88
N ARG A 166 12.89 -16.61 3.36
CA ARG A 166 14.29 -16.19 3.23
C ARG A 166 14.65 -15.92 1.78
N LEU A 167 15.61 -15.00 1.61
CA LEU A 167 16.26 -14.77 0.32
C LEU A 167 17.25 -15.90 0.04
N SER A 168 17.25 -16.41 -1.18
CA SER A 168 18.29 -17.31 -1.68
C SER A 168 19.64 -16.58 -1.74
N GLU A 169 20.73 -17.32 -1.94
CA GLU A 169 22.05 -16.72 -2.17
C GLU A 169 22.00 -15.68 -3.31
N ALA A 170 21.37 -16.02 -4.43
CA ALA A 170 21.17 -15.09 -5.54
C ALA A 170 20.38 -13.84 -5.12
N GLY A 171 19.33 -14.01 -4.31
CA GLY A 171 18.53 -12.89 -3.80
C GLY A 171 19.30 -11.97 -2.85
N GLN A 172 20.19 -12.50 -2.01
CA GLN A 172 20.96 -11.72 -1.05
C GLN A 172 21.93 -10.73 -1.72
N PHE A 173 22.44 -11.07 -2.90
CA PHE A 173 23.39 -10.24 -3.65
C PHE A 173 22.76 -9.44 -4.79
N ALA A 174 21.50 -9.68 -5.12
CA ALA A 174 20.79 -8.96 -6.18
C ALA A 174 20.31 -7.57 -5.72
N GLN A 175 20.63 -6.55 -6.52
CA GLN A 175 20.32 -5.14 -6.20
C GLN A 175 18.82 -4.83 -6.24
N ASP A 176 18.03 -5.63 -6.95
CA ASP A 176 16.58 -5.43 -7.14
C ASP A 176 15.71 -6.32 -6.23
N THR A 177 16.31 -6.94 -5.21
CA THR A 177 15.62 -7.80 -4.23
C THR A 177 14.85 -7.02 -3.16
N ALA A 178 14.99 -5.70 -3.09
CA ALA A 178 14.44 -4.84 -2.03
C ALA A 178 13.05 -5.27 -1.54
N VAL A 179 13.01 -5.94 -0.38
CA VAL A 179 11.79 -6.47 0.23
C VAL A 179 11.08 -5.34 0.95
N PHE A 180 9.80 -5.16 0.66
CA PHE A 180 8.96 -4.19 1.37
C PHE A 180 8.77 -4.61 2.82
N ARG A 181 8.89 -3.69 3.79
CA ARG A 181 8.85 -4.04 5.21
C ARG A 181 7.70 -3.36 5.94
N ILE A 182 7.03 -4.11 6.80
CA ILE A 182 6.04 -3.56 7.74
C ILE A 182 6.53 -3.86 9.16
N TYR A 183 6.72 -2.82 9.96
CA TYR A 183 7.36 -2.96 11.28
C TYR A 183 6.84 -1.93 12.29
N ALA A 184 7.18 -2.11 13.57
CA ALA A 184 6.77 -1.19 14.62
C ALA A 184 7.77 -0.06 14.84
N TYR A 185 7.32 1.04 15.42
CA TYR A 185 8.17 2.11 15.94
C TYR A 185 7.61 2.68 17.25
N GLU A 186 8.43 3.42 18.00
CA GLU A 186 8.01 4.10 19.22
C GLU A 186 7.21 5.36 18.88
N GLY A 187 5.90 5.33 19.16
CA GLY A 187 5.00 6.45 18.87
C GLY A 187 3.57 6.01 18.56
N ALA A 188 2.78 6.95 18.05
CA ALA A 188 1.35 6.76 17.75
C ALA A 188 1.05 6.90 16.26
N GLY A 189 0.02 6.21 15.79
CA GLY A 189 -0.39 6.21 14.38
C GLY A 189 0.51 5.35 13.51
N SER A 190 0.74 5.78 12.29
CA SER A 190 1.59 5.09 11.33
C SER A 190 2.44 6.08 10.54
N MET A 191 3.45 5.55 9.85
CA MET A 191 4.30 6.32 8.96
C MET A 191 4.83 5.44 7.84
N ALA A 192 4.87 5.97 6.63
CA ALA A 192 5.49 5.30 5.50
C ALA A 192 6.93 5.73 5.24
N ALA A 193 7.58 4.94 4.39
CA ALA A 193 8.67 5.33 3.52
C ALA A 193 8.50 4.56 2.20
N ALA A 194 9.27 4.90 1.16
CA ALA A 194 9.13 4.26 -0.16
C ALA A 194 9.15 2.71 -0.10
N ALA A 195 9.91 2.11 0.81
CA ALA A 195 10.02 0.66 0.95
C ALA A 195 9.43 0.10 2.25
N SER A 196 8.67 0.90 3.02
CA SER A 196 8.10 0.40 4.28
C SER A 196 6.85 1.12 4.77
N VAL A 197 6.09 0.42 5.61
CA VAL A 197 5.06 0.99 6.48
C VAL A 197 5.47 0.73 7.93
N ARG A 198 5.29 1.72 8.80
CA ARG A 198 5.66 1.67 10.21
C ARG A 198 4.42 1.89 11.06
N MET A 199 4.24 1.07 12.08
CA MET A 199 3.10 1.14 13.00
C MET A 199 3.54 1.54 14.40
N GLY A 200 2.92 2.58 14.93
CA GLY A 200 3.18 3.06 16.28
C GLY A 200 2.70 2.04 17.31
N ASN A 201 3.55 1.75 18.30
CA ASN A 201 3.19 0.87 19.42
C ASN A 201 2.15 1.48 20.38
N SER A 202 1.88 2.79 20.29
CA SER A 202 0.84 3.49 21.05
C SER A 202 -0.54 3.43 20.38
N GLY A 203 -0.65 2.74 19.23
CA GLY A 203 -1.90 2.62 18.47
C GLY A 203 -2.32 3.90 17.74
N PHE A 204 -3.52 3.89 17.18
CA PHE A 204 -4.11 5.05 16.49
C PHE A 204 -4.92 5.90 17.46
N ARG A 205 -4.94 7.22 17.20
CA ARG A 205 -5.83 8.15 17.92
C ARG A 205 -7.29 7.88 17.52
N CYS A 206 -8.24 8.26 18.38
CA CYS A 206 -9.67 8.17 18.05
C CYS A 206 -10.11 9.31 17.08
N GLN A 207 -9.48 10.48 17.19
CA GLN A 207 -9.81 11.67 16.41
C GLN A 207 -8.53 12.41 15.98
N PHE A 208 -8.62 13.14 14.88
CA PHE A 208 -7.56 14.07 14.47
C PHE A 208 -7.53 15.27 15.42
N GLN A 209 -6.33 15.67 15.83
CA GLN A 209 -6.14 16.66 16.89
C GLN A 209 -6.71 18.04 16.53
N ILE A 210 -6.69 18.42 15.25
CA ILE A 210 -7.09 19.77 14.83
C ILE A 210 -8.56 19.81 14.39
N SER A 211 -8.98 18.89 13.52
CA SER A 211 -10.34 18.89 12.98
C SER A 211 -11.36 18.20 13.88
N GLY A 212 -10.93 17.38 14.84
CA GLY A 212 -11.83 16.56 15.66
C GLY A 212 -12.50 15.41 14.89
N GLU A 213 -12.24 15.28 13.60
CA GLU A 213 -12.79 14.21 12.77
C GLU A 213 -12.34 12.83 13.29
N ALA A 214 -13.23 11.84 13.23
CA ALA A 214 -12.91 10.48 13.61
C ALA A 214 -11.82 9.88 12.69
N VAL A 215 -10.90 9.16 13.31
CA VAL A 215 -9.85 8.41 12.61
C VAL A 215 -10.39 7.05 12.22
N ASP A 216 -10.25 6.71 10.94
CA ASP A 216 -10.43 5.36 10.42
C ASP A 216 -9.04 4.71 10.29
N PRO A 217 -8.68 3.72 11.13
CA PRO A 217 -7.37 3.07 11.08
C PRO A 217 -7.05 2.44 9.72
N PHE A 218 -8.05 1.93 8.99
CA PHE A 218 -7.82 1.31 7.68
C PHE A 218 -7.55 2.36 6.60
N ALA A 219 -8.23 3.51 6.67
CA ALA A 219 -7.92 4.63 5.79
C ALA A 219 -6.52 5.18 6.05
N ILE A 220 -6.09 5.24 7.32
CA ILE A 220 -4.72 5.64 7.66
C ILE A 220 -3.69 4.61 7.14
N LEU A 221 -3.93 3.30 7.31
CA LEU A 221 -3.04 2.30 6.73
C LEU A 221 -2.94 2.44 5.20
N SER A 222 -4.08 2.64 4.54
CA SER A 222 -4.15 2.89 3.09
C SER A 222 -3.38 4.16 2.70
N HIS A 223 -3.47 5.23 3.48
CA HIS A 223 -2.68 6.45 3.32
C HIS A 223 -1.18 6.14 3.33
N GLU A 224 -0.70 5.37 4.31
CA GLU A 224 0.73 5.02 4.37
C GLU A 224 1.19 4.14 3.21
N PHE A 225 0.36 3.18 2.78
CA PHE A 225 0.64 2.43 1.55
C PHE A 225 0.69 3.36 0.33
N GLY A 226 -0.14 4.40 0.29
CA GLY A 226 -0.12 5.47 -0.70
C GLY A 226 1.20 6.24 -0.76
N HIS A 227 1.95 6.33 0.34
CA HIS A 227 3.29 6.93 0.39
C HIS A 227 4.43 5.96 0.08
N SER A 228 4.12 4.70 -0.18
CA SER A 228 5.12 3.70 -0.54
C SER A 228 5.35 3.62 -2.05
N ARG A 229 6.25 2.73 -2.47
CA ARG A 229 6.47 2.36 -3.88
C ARG A 229 5.25 1.80 -4.59
N TYR A 230 4.20 1.43 -3.86
CA TYR A 230 2.94 0.96 -4.42
C TYR A 230 1.99 2.10 -4.77
N GLY A 231 2.15 3.26 -4.14
CA GLY A 231 1.39 4.47 -4.45
C GLY A 231 2.28 5.54 -5.09
N ASP A 232 2.33 6.71 -4.48
CA ASP A 232 3.14 7.86 -4.87
C ASP A 232 4.19 8.17 -3.78
N PRO A 233 5.41 7.62 -3.84
CA PRO A 233 6.41 7.83 -2.79
C PRO A 233 6.93 9.27 -2.73
N TRP A 234 6.71 10.08 -3.77
CA TRP A 234 7.14 11.47 -3.81
C TRP A 234 6.22 12.40 -3.03
N SER A 235 5.03 11.91 -2.64
CA SER A 235 4.04 12.67 -1.88
C SER A 235 4.35 12.77 -0.39
N ALA A 236 5.24 11.91 0.15
CA ALA A 236 5.48 11.78 1.58
C ALA A 236 6.16 13.01 2.20
N GLY A 237 5.63 13.51 3.32
CA GLY A 237 6.22 14.58 4.13
C GLY A 237 6.12 15.99 3.54
N LEU A 238 5.38 16.16 2.44
CA LEU A 238 5.15 17.43 1.74
C LEU A 238 3.68 17.85 1.95
N PRO A 239 3.33 19.10 2.34
CA PRO A 239 1.94 19.46 2.62
C PRO A 239 0.98 19.16 1.45
N LEU A 240 1.38 19.46 0.21
CA LEU A 240 0.58 19.17 -0.99
C LEU A 240 0.56 17.67 -1.32
N GLY A 241 1.68 17.00 -1.13
CA GLY A 241 1.80 15.56 -1.37
C GLY A 241 0.91 14.77 -0.41
N GLU A 242 0.97 15.10 0.88
CA GLU A 242 0.11 14.53 1.91
C GLU A 242 -1.36 14.76 1.56
N ALA A 243 -1.77 16.00 1.26
CA ALA A 243 -3.15 16.30 0.85
C ALA A 243 -3.59 15.48 -0.38
N ARG A 244 -2.68 15.26 -1.35
CA ARG A 244 -2.94 14.38 -2.51
C ARG A 244 -3.11 12.92 -2.09
N THR A 245 -2.30 12.42 -1.16
CA THR A 245 -2.43 11.06 -0.61
C THR A 245 -3.76 10.88 0.11
N VAL A 246 -4.23 11.92 0.81
CA VAL A 246 -5.56 11.91 1.42
C VAL A 246 -6.64 11.75 0.37
N ALA A 247 -6.61 12.57 -0.68
CA ALA A 247 -7.60 12.50 -1.76
C ALA A 247 -7.61 11.11 -2.43
N ARG A 248 -6.43 10.54 -2.70
CA ARG A 248 -6.28 9.32 -3.52
C ARG A 248 -6.37 8.01 -2.76
N TYR A 249 -5.94 7.98 -1.50
CA TYR A 249 -5.73 6.73 -0.78
C TYR A 249 -6.43 6.66 0.57
N GLU A 250 -6.65 7.80 1.24
CA GLU A 250 -7.38 7.84 2.51
C GLU A 250 -8.89 7.99 2.29
N ASN A 251 -9.32 9.02 1.56
CA ASN A 251 -10.73 9.36 1.35
C ASN A 251 -11.53 8.24 0.68
N PRO A 252 -11.03 7.51 -0.33
CA PRO A 252 -11.78 6.39 -0.91
C PRO A 252 -12.10 5.31 0.11
N VAL A 253 -11.19 5.05 1.05
CA VAL A 253 -11.39 4.08 2.14
C VAL A 253 -12.33 4.65 3.20
N ARG A 254 -12.15 5.91 3.60
CA ARG A 254 -13.05 6.59 4.54
C ARG A 254 -14.49 6.51 4.08
N MET A 255 -14.75 6.93 2.84
CA MET A 255 -16.11 6.93 2.26
C MET A 255 -16.70 5.52 2.20
N ARG A 256 -15.90 4.52 1.80
CA ARG A 256 -16.35 3.13 1.77
C ARG A 256 -16.70 2.59 3.17
N ASN A 257 -15.97 3.04 4.19
CA ASN A 257 -16.20 2.66 5.59
C ASN A 257 -17.27 3.52 6.29
N GLY A 258 -17.95 4.42 5.58
CA GLY A 258 -19.00 5.28 6.13
C GLY A 258 -18.50 6.51 6.89
N TYR A 259 -17.23 6.88 6.73
CA TYR A 259 -16.65 8.11 7.27
C TYR A 259 -16.76 9.25 6.24
N PRO A 260 -16.96 10.50 6.69
CA PRO A 260 -16.88 11.65 5.79
C PRO A 260 -15.46 11.78 5.21
N PRO A 261 -15.32 12.19 3.93
CA PRO A 261 -14.03 12.47 3.34
C PRO A 261 -13.38 13.64 4.07
N ARG A 262 -12.07 13.59 4.25
CA ARG A 262 -11.32 14.71 4.80
C ARG A 262 -11.06 15.72 3.69
N LEU A 263 -11.52 16.96 3.91
CA LEU A 263 -11.39 18.06 2.96
C LEU A 263 -10.16 18.96 3.25
N VAL A 264 -9.53 18.79 4.41
CA VAL A 264 -8.37 19.56 4.85
C VAL A 264 -7.35 18.66 5.51
N TYR A 265 -6.12 18.68 5.02
CA TYR A 265 -5.00 17.99 5.64
C TYR A 265 -4.24 18.92 6.57
N TYR A 266 -3.95 18.45 7.79
CA TYR A 266 -3.17 19.19 8.77
C TYR A 266 -1.80 18.54 8.94
N LEU A 267 -0.75 19.20 8.42
CA LEU A 267 0.62 18.76 8.61
C LEU A 267 1.23 19.45 9.83
N ARG A 268 1.75 18.66 10.78
CA ARG A 268 2.56 19.19 11.89
C ARG A 268 3.99 19.46 11.44
N ILE A 269 4.49 20.65 11.77
CA ILE A 269 5.88 21.06 11.55
C ILE A 269 6.69 20.81 12.84
N PRO A 270 7.78 20.02 12.78
CA PRO A 270 8.67 19.84 13.92
C PRO A 270 9.29 21.16 14.43
N PRO A 271 9.54 21.28 15.75
CA PRO A 271 10.30 22.41 16.30
C PRO A 271 11.64 22.63 15.61
N GLY A 272 12.02 23.90 15.47
CA GLY A 272 13.32 24.30 14.91
C GLY A 272 13.50 24.01 13.42
N ARG A 273 12.48 23.56 12.68
CA ARG A 273 12.60 23.32 11.23
C ARG A 273 12.87 24.62 10.48
N ALA A 274 13.99 24.69 9.77
CA ALA A 274 14.42 25.86 9.00
C ALA A 274 14.00 25.75 7.52
N ALA A 275 13.80 26.89 6.84
CA ALA A 275 13.43 26.91 5.42
C ALA A 275 14.45 26.16 4.53
N ALA A 276 15.75 26.31 4.79
CA ALA A 276 16.81 25.63 4.05
C ALA A 276 16.83 24.09 4.24
N SER A 277 16.11 23.56 5.24
CA SER A 277 16.08 22.13 5.56
C SER A 277 15.03 21.34 4.77
N THR A 278 14.22 22.00 3.94
CA THR A 278 13.16 21.34 3.16
C THR A 278 13.33 21.60 1.66
N ARG A 279 13.05 20.59 0.84
CA ARG A 279 13.01 20.71 -0.64
C ARG A 279 11.63 21.17 -1.14
N ASP A 280 10.66 21.25 -0.23
CA ASP A 280 9.31 21.67 -0.53
C ASP A 280 9.23 23.20 -0.67
N PRO A 281 8.92 23.74 -1.85
CA PRO A 281 8.87 25.18 -2.08
C PRO A 281 7.78 25.88 -1.25
N LEU A 282 6.63 25.22 -1.06
CA LEU A 282 5.53 25.78 -0.26
C LEU A 282 5.94 25.85 1.20
N LEU A 283 6.43 24.74 1.76
CA LEU A 283 6.88 24.72 3.15
C LEU A 283 8.09 25.65 3.38
N ALA A 284 9.03 25.73 2.44
CA ALA A 284 10.17 26.65 2.51
C ALA A 284 9.68 28.10 2.58
N ARG A 285 8.73 28.49 1.72
CA ARG A 285 8.10 29.82 1.73
C ARG A 285 7.40 30.11 3.06
N LEU A 286 6.63 29.14 3.59
CA LEU A 286 5.93 29.27 4.87
C LEU A 286 6.88 29.37 6.08
N LEU A 287 8.01 28.65 6.05
CA LEU A 287 9.02 28.73 7.10
C LEU A 287 9.84 30.02 7.03
N ALA A 288 10.11 30.53 5.82
CA ALA A 288 10.81 31.79 5.60
C ALA A 288 9.99 33.02 6.00
N TRP A 289 8.65 32.92 5.93
CA TRP A 289 7.74 33.98 6.36
C TRP A 289 7.95 34.43 7.83
N ARG A 290 8.56 33.60 8.69
CA ARG A 290 8.88 33.93 10.09
C ARG A 290 9.68 35.24 10.31
N GLY A 291 10.09 35.98 9.26
CA GLY A 291 10.89 37.21 9.35
C GLY A 291 10.32 38.54 8.81
N ALA A 292 9.40 38.60 7.82
CA ALA A 292 8.82 39.84 7.26
C ALA A 292 7.93 39.57 6.01
N PRO A 293 7.08 40.53 5.59
CA PRO A 293 5.69 40.70 6.05
C PRO A 293 4.78 39.50 5.73
N ALA A 294 3.53 39.51 6.24
CA ALA A 294 2.56 38.44 6.04
C ALA A 294 2.36 38.11 4.54
N PRO A 295 2.48 36.84 4.10
CA PRO A 295 2.09 36.46 2.76
C PRO A 295 0.61 36.82 2.59
N ASN A 296 0.28 37.37 1.43
CA ASN A 296 -1.10 37.55 1.06
C ASN A 296 -1.79 36.18 1.10
N ALA A 297 -2.87 36.03 1.87
CA ALA A 297 -3.58 34.76 1.99
C ALA A 297 -4.02 34.21 0.63
N ALA A 298 -4.31 35.09 -0.34
CA ALA A 298 -4.63 34.71 -1.71
C ALA A 298 -3.45 34.06 -2.47
N GLU A 299 -2.20 34.32 -2.08
CA GLU A 299 -0.99 33.73 -2.67
C GLU A 299 -0.60 32.40 -2.03
N LEU A 300 -1.32 32.00 -0.97
CA LEU A 300 -1.07 30.78 -0.23
C LEU A 300 -1.92 29.60 -0.69
N GLU A 301 -2.83 29.76 -1.66
CA GLU A 301 -3.59 28.64 -2.23
C GLU A 301 -2.66 27.46 -2.59
N PRO A 302 -2.98 26.21 -2.20
CA PRO A 302 -4.23 25.74 -1.57
C PRO A 302 -4.21 25.69 -0.02
N VAL A 303 -3.33 26.45 0.66
CA VAL A 303 -3.28 26.52 2.13
C VAL A 303 -4.52 27.23 2.66
N GLN A 304 -5.27 26.56 3.53
CA GLN A 304 -6.47 27.12 4.17
C GLN A 304 -6.20 27.75 5.53
N GLY A 305 -5.09 27.39 6.19
CA GLY A 305 -4.79 27.90 7.52
C GLY A 305 -3.36 27.62 7.96
N LEU A 306 -2.83 28.51 8.78
CA LEU A 306 -1.55 28.38 9.44
C LEU A 306 -1.80 28.49 10.93
N TYR A 307 -1.38 27.51 11.73
CA TYR A 307 -1.64 27.51 13.17
C TYR A 307 -0.35 27.51 13.98
N CYS A 308 -0.31 28.42 14.94
CA CYS A 308 0.81 28.72 15.80
C CYS A 308 0.55 28.19 17.22
N GLU A 309 1.57 27.61 17.85
CA GLU A 309 1.56 27.32 19.29
C GLU A 309 2.36 28.43 20.00
N CYS A 310 1.75 29.06 21.00
CA CYS A 310 2.35 30.16 21.76
C CYS A 310 2.64 29.70 23.20
N PRO A 311 3.78 30.07 23.82
CA PRO A 311 4.15 29.64 25.17
C PRO A 311 3.10 29.93 26.24
N GLU A 312 2.37 31.04 26.09
CA GLU A 312 1.40 31.53 27.09
C GLU A 312 -0.04 31.04 26.85
N ALA A 313 -0.31 30.29 25.78
CA ALA A 313 -1.66 29.88 25.42
C ALA A 313 -1.78 28.35 25.26
N PRO A 314 -2.75 27.69 25.92
CA PRO A 314 -2.98 26.25 25.76
C PRO A 314 -3.62 25.88 24.41
N THR A 315 -3.91 26.87 23.53
CA THR A 315 -4.68 26.70 22.30
C THR A 315 -3.89 27.13 21.06
N LEU A 316 -4.08 26.39 19.97
CA LEU A 316 -3.63 26.77 18.63
C LEU A 316 -4.26 28.09 18.20
N ARG A 317 -3.44 29.02 17.72
CA ARG A 317 -3.90 30.31 17.17
C ARG A 317 -3.73 30.33 15.66
N ASP A 318 -4.68 30.92 14.96
CA ASP A 318 -4.51 31.23 13.55
C ASP A 318 -3.42 32.32 13.41
N CYS A 319 -2.33 31.95 12.72
CA CYS A 319 -1.19 32.80 12.48
C CYS A 319 -1.50 33.95 11.50
N LEU A 320 -2.53 33.80 10.65
CA LEU A 320 -2.94 34.78 9.65
C LEU A 320 -3.97 35.78 10.19
N ALA A 321 -4.76 35.37 11.20
CA ALA A 321 -5.80 36.22 11.80
C ALA A 321 -5.28 37.21 12.86
N SER A 322 -4.01 37.13 13.26
CA SER A 322 -3.45 38.02 14.27
C SER A 322 -3.20 39.44 13.73
N PRO A 323 -3.68 40.49 14.41
CA PRO A 323 -3.63 41.87 13.91
C PRO A 323 -2.22 42.49 13.85
N SER A 324 -1.19 41.84 14.42
CA SER A 324 0.20 42.25 14.28
C SER A 324 1.17 41.09 14.45
N ILE A 325 2.28 41.11 13.69
CA ILE A 325 3.41 40.15 13.83
C ILE A 325 4.02 40.23 15.25
N ALA A 326 3.94 41.39 15.91
CA ALA A 326 4.38 41.58 17.30
C ALA A 326 3.61 40.70 18.29
N ALA A 327 2.31 40.46 18.08
CA ALA A 327 1.51 39.55 18.91
C ALA A 327 1.85 38.06 18.71
N LEU A 328 2.69 37.75 17.72
CA LEU A 328 3.18 36.41 17.41
C LEU A 328 4.68 36.24 17.69
N GLN A 329 5.35 37.22 18.32
CA GLN A 329 6.80 37.23 18.50
C GLN A 329 7.34 35.96 19.20
N ASP A 330 6.57 35.40 20.12
CA ASP A 330 6.92 34.16 20.83
C ASP A 330 6.16 32.93 20.33
N CYS A 331 5.29 33.08 19.33
CA CYS A 331 4.49 32.00 18.78
C CYS A 331 5.25 31.29 17.65
N GLU A 332 5.30 29.96 17.69
CA GLU A 332 5.92 29.17 16.62
C GLU A 332 4.83 28.63 15.68
N LEU A 333 5.01 28.80 14.36
CA LEU A 333 4.21 28.07 13.36
C LEU A 333 4.39 26.56 13.58
N ARG A 334 3.31 25.85 13.87
CA ARG A 334 3.31 24.42 14.17
C ARG A 334 2.50 23.57 13.22
N TRP A 335 1.50 24.14 12.57
CA TRP A 335 0.61 23.39 11.70
C TRP A 335 0.30 24.15 10.43
N VAL A 336 0.22 23.42 9.33
CA VAL A 336 -0.25 23.92 8.04
C VAL A 336 -1.49 23.11 7.67
N ALA A 337 -2.58 23.80 7.40
CA ALA A 337 -3.80 23.23 6.84
C ALA A 337 -3.83 23.45 5.33
N VAL A 338 -3.96 22.36 4.58
CA VAL A 338 -3.98 22.38 3.11
C VAL A 338 -5.30 21.79 2.63
N ARG A 339 -5.95 22.44 1.68
CA ARG A 339 -7.13 21.89 1.03
C ARG A 339 -6.79 20.56 0.37
N VAL A 340 -7.58 19.55 0.66
CA VAL A 340 -7.58 18.28 -0.06
C VAL A 340 -8.44 18.49 -1.30
N ALA A 341 -7.89 18.16 -2.47
CA ALA A 341 -8.67 18.20 -3.70
C ALA A 341 -9.89 17.28 -3.54
N GLU A 342 -11.06 17.76 -3.94
CA GLU A 342 -12.24 16.91 -3.99
C GLU A 342 -11.98 15.77 -4.97
N PRO A 343 -12.47 14.55 -4.69
CA PRO A 343 -12.43 13.47 -5.67
C PRO A 343 -13.12 13.99 -6.93
N GLU A 344 -12.41 14.01 -8.07
CA GLU A 344 -12.98 14.42 -9.34
C GLU A 344 -14.22 13.56 -9.59
N SER A 345 -15.40 14.16 -9.58
CA SER A 345 -16.64 13.48 -9.91
C SER A 345 -16.57 13.06 -11.38
N ASP A 346 -16.27 11.79 -11.65
CA ASP A 346 -16.35 11.10 -12.96
C ASP A 346 -16.35 12.03 -14.19
N ASP A 347 -15.21 12.63 -14.53
CA ASP A 347 -14.98 13.11 -15.90
C ASP A 347 -14.35 11.95 -16.69
N PRO A 348 -14.96 11.50 -17.81
CA PRO A 348 -14.32 10.51 -18.66
C PRO A 348 -13.03 11.11 -19.21
N LEU A 349 -11.89 10.45 -18.94
CA LEU A 349 -10.60 10.80 -19.52
C LEU A 349 -10.78 11.07 -21.02
N PRO A 350 -10.25 12.19 -21.56
CA PRO A 350 -10.28 12.41 -23.00
C PRO A 350 -9.58 11.22 -23.67
N PRO A 351 -10.08 10.73 -24.82
CA PRO A 351 -9.46 9.61 -25.50
C PRO A 351 -8.00 9.97 -25.78
N THR A 352 -7.09 9.15 -25.27
CA THR A 352 -5.68 9.19 -25.60
C THR A 352 -5.54 8.91 -27.10
N SER A 353 -5.57 9.96 -27.92
CA SER A 353 -5.07 9.91 -29.27
C SER A 353 -3.55 9.73 -29.17
N LEU A 354 -3.10 8.51 -29.40
CA LEU A 354 -1.69 8.22 -29.66
C LEU A 354 -1.22 9.09 -30.84
N PRO A 355 -0.01 9.67 -30.79
CA PRO A 355 0.55 10.35 -31.94
C PRO A 355 0.82 9.31 -33.03
N THR A 356 0.07 9.38 -34.14
CA THR A 356 0.51 8.83 -35.42
C THR A 356 1.66 9.71 -35.91
N THR A 357 2.89 9.22 -35.78
CA THR A 357 4.03 9.77 -36.53
C THR A 357 3.91 9.36 -38.00
N PRO A 358 4.42 10.21 -38.93
CA PRO A 358 4.20 10.10 -40.37
C PRO A 358 4.95 8.96 -41.06
#